data_AF-A0A7V0JEH1-F1
#
_entry.id   AF-A0A7V0JEH1-F1
#
_cell.length_a   1.000
_cell.length_b   1.000
_cell.length_c   1.000
_cell.angle_alpha   90.00
_cell.angle_beta   90.00
_cell.angle_gamma   90.00
#
_symmetry.space_group_name_H-M   'P 1'
#
loop_
_entity.id
_entity.type
_entity.pdbx_description
1 polymer ?
#
loop_
_entity_poly.entity_id
_entity_poly.type
_entity_poly.pdbx_seq_one_letter_code
_entity_poly.pdbx_strand_id
1 'polypeptide(L)'
;EEYLKRWKQDENGRYYRDDVNPTGGGTRIIYLDEVPGDIVDSVWNDIPPVNPAAIERYDYATQKPESLLERIIKASSNEGDLIADFFCGSGTTGVVAEKLGRRWIMADLGRFAIHTTRKRMIQLQRKLYDKDQSYRSFDVYNLGRYERQWWQKERLKGADEEHRRVVLEFYKAEILENPPSPLIHGRKGNALCHVDNIDSLFTSEEIRAVAQSTKEAGAKEVHCLAWEFEMDLRLVCHEIEHAENVKVKLIPIPREIMEKNRKEPPPFLEVATLEAEVVYKISPNPSLPKRGTQNPPLEKGEKGGFSGKKTVDIKLTKFVPSLAEVPTKELQALKDRAVKSGFDFIDFWAIDFDYQDGQPFEHHWQAYRTRKDRSLPTVSDHEYDKYPGKGKYTACIKVVDIFGCDTSITVEVEF
;
A
#
# COMPACT_ATOMS: atom_id res chain seq x y z
N GLU A 1 -28.21 -42.87 9.56
CA GLU A 1 -28.01 -44.26 9.10
C GLU A 1 -26.89 -44.43 8.08
N GLU A 2 -26.82 -43.66 6.99
CA GLU A 2 -25.73 -43.81 5.99
C GLU A 2 -24.32 -43.56 6.54
N TYR A 3 -24.16 -42.64 7.49
CA TYR A 3 -22.87 -42.35 8.10
C TYR A 3 -22.30 -43.55 8.87
N LEU A 4 -23.13 -44.21 9.70
CA LEU A 4 -22.73 -45.38 10.49
C LEU A 4 -22.39 -46.60 9.62
N LYS A 5 -22.89 -46.68 8.37
CA LYS A 5 -22.52 -47.75 7.42
C LYS A 5 -21.04 -47.72 7.03
N ARG A 6 -20.33 -46.62 7.27
CA ARG A 6 -18.88 -46.47 7.01
C ARG A 6 -18.01 -47.01 8.13
N TRP A 7 -18.61 -47.41 9.25
CA TRP A 7 -17.91 -47.88 10.45
C TRP A 7 -18.21 -49.37 10.69
N LYS A 8 -17.18 -50.14 11.02
CA LYS A 8 -17.25 -51.53 11.47
C LYS A 8 -17.53 -51.57 12.98
N GLN A 9 -18.03 -52.68 13.50
CA GLN A 9 -18.27 -52.85 14.93
C GLN A 9 -17.31 -53.92 15.49
N ASP A 10 -16.66 -53.64 16.61
CA ASP A 10 -15.80 -54.61 17.29
C ASP A 10 -16.61 -55.56 18.21
N GLU A 11 -15.93 -56.52 18.83
CA GLU A 11 -16.54 -57.51 19.73
C GLU A 11 -17.22 -56.88 20.96
N ASN A 12 -16.82 -55.66 21.33
CA ASN A 12 -17.39 -54.89 22.45
C ASN A 12 -18.50 -53.94 22.01
N GLY A 13 -18.89 -53.97 20.73
CA GLY A 13 -19.93 -53.13 20.18
C GLY A 13 -19.48 -51.72 19.79
N ARG A 14 -18.18 -51.39 19.85
CA ARG A 14 -17.65 -50.06 19.49
C ARG A 14 -17.50 -49.93 17.99
N TYR A 15 -17.85 -48.76 17.46
CA TYR A 15 -17.72 -48.46 16.03
C TYR A 15 -16.31 -47.98 15.70
N TYR A 16 -15.67 -48.59 14.71
CA TYR A 16 -14.31 -48.26 14.26
C TYR A 16 -14.17 -48.25 12.73
N ARG A 17 -13.14 -47.59 12.21
CA ARG A 17 -12.77 -47.67 10.79
C ARG A 17 -11.26 -47.83 10.61
N ASP A 18 -10.90 -48.49 9.53
CA ASP A 18 -9.53 -48.63 9.07
C ASP A 18 -9.12 -47.37 8.30
N ASP A 19 -7.98 -46.78 8.63
CA ASP A 19 -7.40 -45.64 7.94
C ASP A 19 -5.92 -45.91 7.62
N VAL A 20 -5.37 -45.27 6.59
CA VAL A 20 -3.97 -45.46 6.22
C VAL A 20 -3.10 -44.70 7.21
N ASN A 21 -2.04 -45.33 7.75
CA ASN A 21 -1.05 -44.63 8.55
C ASN A 21 -0.06 -43.90 7.61
N PRO A 22 -0.10 -42.56 7.51
CA PRO A 22 0.69 -41.82 6.53
C PRO A 22 2.19 -41.78 6.87
N THR A 23 2.61 -42.16 8.08
CA THR A 23 4.00 -41.98 8.55
C THR A 23 4.77 -43.28 8.78
N GLY A 24 4.08 -44.40 9.02
CA GLY A 24 4.72 -45.68 9.38
C GLY A 24 4.46 -46.85 8.43
N GLY A 25 3.58 -46.70 7.43
CA GLY A 25 3.02 -47.84 6.70
C GLY A 25 2.07 -48.68 7.57
N GLY A 26 1.09 -49.32 6.94
CA GLY A 26 0.07 -50.10 7.62
C GLY A 26 -1.23 -49.34 7.91
N THR A 27 -2.17 -50.03 8.58
CA THR A 27 -3.51 -49.53 8.88
C THR A 27 -3.59 -49.04 10.32
N ARG A 28 -4.08 -47.83 10.55
CA ARG A 28 -4.49 -47.34 11.88
C ARG A 28 -5.99 -47.55 12.06
N ILE A 29 -6.40 -47.92 13.26
CA ILE A 29 -7.82 -48.02 13.64
C ILE A 29 -8.22 -46.71 14.30
N ILE A 30 -9.35 -46.14 13.88
CA ILE A 30 -9.95 -44.97 14.52
C ILE A 30 -11.32 -45.37 15.04
N TYR A 31 -11.60 -45.09 16.31
CA TYR A 31 -12.91 -45.35 16.91
C TYR A 31 -13.81 -44.11 16.86
N LEU A 32 -15.11 -44.32 16.62
CA LEU A 32 -16.09 -43.25 16.45
C LEU A 32 -16.33 -42.47 17.74
N ASP A 33 -16.25 -43.14 18.89
CA ASP A 33 -16.40 -42.53 20.22
C ASP A 33 -15.17 -41.72 20.67
N GLU A 34 -14.04 -41.88 19.97
CA GLU A 34 -12.79 -41.13 20.23
C GLU A 34 -12.65 -39.87 19.37
N VAL A 35 -13.53 -39.68 18.38
CA VAL A 35 -13.52 -38.50 17.51
C VAL A 35 -14.70 -37.57 17.80
N PRO A 36 -14.48 -36.25 17.92
CA PRO A 36 -15.54 -35.30 18.22
C PRO A 36 -16.53 -35.08 17.07
N GLY A 37 -16.33 -35.72 15.91
CA GLY A 37 -17.20 -35.64 14.74
C GLY A 37 -16.65 -36.42 13.55
N ASP A 38 -17.26 -36.20 12.38
CA ASP A 38 -16.85 -36.85 11.14
C ASP A 38 -15.44 -36.45 10.72
N ILE A 39 -14.63 -37.45 10.36
CA ILE A 39 -13.32 -37.20 9.79
C ILE A 39 -13.51 -36.79 8.34
N VAL A 40 -13.08 -35.57 8.03
CA VAL A 40 -13.11 -34.99 6.70
C VAL A 40 -12.17 -35.77 5.77
N ASP A 41 -12.70 -36.23 4.63
CA ASP A 41 -11.94 -36.97 3.61
C ASP A 41 -11.14 -36.02 2.69
N SER A 42 -10.46 -36.53 1.67
CA SER A 42 -9.71 -35.79 0.66
C SER A 42 -10.58 -35.26 -0.50
N VAL A 43 -11.82 -35.72 -0.63
CA VAL A 43 -12.80 -35.24 -1.63
C VAL A 43 -13.90 -34.43 -0.94
N TRP A 44 -13.92 -33.12 -1.20
CA TRP A 44 -14.92 -32.20 -0.64
C TRP A 44 -15.96 -31.82 -1.70
N ASN A 45 -17.18 -32.30 -1.53
CA ASN A 45 -18.33 -31.98 -2.36
C ASN A 45 -19.37 -31.09 -1.64
N ASP A 46 -19.07 -30.69 -0.39
CA ASP A 46 -19.95 -29.95 0.50
C ASP A 46 -19.68 -28.42 0.48
N ILE A 47 -18.60 -27.99 -0.17
CA ILE A 47 -18.25 -26.57 -0.30
C ILE A 47 -18.62 -26.07 -1.70
N PRO A 48 -19.70 -25.29 -1.85
CA PRO A 48 -20.09 -24.75 -3.15
C PRO A 48 -19.15 -23.62 -3.60
N PRO A 49 -19.03 -23.37 -4.92
CA PRO A 49 -18.34 -22.20 -5.43
C PRO A 49 -19.05 -20.90 -5.03
N VAL A 50 -18.34 -19.76 -5.10
CA VAL A 50 -18.91 -18.45 -4.77
C VAL A 50 -20.07 -18.14 -5.70
N ASN A 51 -21.26 -18.01 -5.14
CA ASN A 51 -22.45 -17.73 -5.91
C ASN A 51 -22.52 -16.23 -6.31
N PRO A 52 -23.28 -15.89 -7.37
CA PRO A 52 -23.39 -14.51 -7.82
C PRO A 52 -23.94 -13.49 -6.82
N ALA A 53 -24.73 -13.93 -5.85
CA ALA A 53 -25.38 -13.10 -4.83
C ALA A 53 -24.64 -13.13 -3.48
N ALA A 54 -23.47 -13.76 -3.43
CA ALA A 54 -22.77 -14.01 -2.17
C ALA A 54 -22.23 -12.71 -1.61
N ILE A 55 -22.38 -12.53 -0.29
CA ILE A 55 -21.87 -11.35 0.43
C ILE A 55 -20.35 -11.23 0.29
N GLU A 56 -19.64 -12.36 0.19
CA GLU A 56 -18.19 -12.41 0.00
C GLU A 56 -17.74 -12.06 -1.42
N ARG A 57 -18.64 -11.89 -2.40
CA ARG A 57 -18.27 -11.70 -3.81
C ARG A 57 -17.63 -10.34 -4.07
N TYR A 58 -16.45 -10.35 -4.70
CA TYR A 58 -15.70 -9.14 -5.11
C TYR A 58 -15.57 -8.97 -6.64
N ASP A 59 -16.40 -9.66 -7.43
CA ASP A 59 -16.37 -9.63 -8.90
C ASP A 59 -15.02 -10.05 -9.52
N TYR A 60 -14.25 -10.87 -8.80
CA TYR A 60 -13.03 -11.49 -9.33
C TYR A 60 -13.38 -12.86 -9.94
N ALA A 61 -13.08 -13.06 -11.23
CA ALA A 61 -13.60 -14.18 -12.01
C ALA A 61 -13.31 -15.56 -11.41
N THR A 62 -12.15 -15.74 -10.78
CA THR A 62 -11.69 -17.02 -10.21
C THR A 62 -11.65 -17.01 -8.67
N GLN A 63 -12.47 -16.18 -8.03
CA GLN A 63 -12.57 -16.09 -6.58
C GLN A 63 -12.90 -17.46 -5.95
N LYS A 64 -12.10 -17.87 -4.96
CA LYS A 64 -12.38 -19.05 -4.13
C LYS A 64 -13.31 -18.69 -2.96
N PRO A 65 -14.16 -19.62 -2.50
CA PRO A 65 -15.03 -19.38 -1.35
C PRO A 65 -14.24 -19.35 -0.05
N GLU A 66 -14.58 -18.44 0.87
CA GLU A 66 -13.91 -18.30 2.17
C GLU A 66 -13.96 -19.61 3.00
N SER A 67 -15.07 -20.36 2.94
CA SER A 67 -15.24 -21.63 3.67
C SER A 67 -14.23 -22.71 3.27
N LEU A 68 -13.79 -22.72 2.01
CA LEU A 68 -12.75 -23.63 1.54
C LEU A 68 -11.41 -23.31 2.20
N LEU A 69 -11.02 -22.03 2.16
CA LEU A 69 -9.76 -21.57 2.73
C LEU A 69 -9.78 -21.70 4.26
N GLU A 70 -10.94 -21.50 4.90
CA GLU A 70 -11.10 -21.66 6.34
C GLU A 70 -10.80 -23.10 6.78
N ARG A 71 -11.34 -24.09 6.05
CA ARG A 71 -11.07 -25.50 6.30
C ARG A 71 -9.58 -25.83 6.15
N ILE A 72 -8.96 -25.37 5.06
CA ILE A 72 -7.54 -25.63 4.77
C ILE A 72 -6.64 -25.01 5.86
N ILE A 73 -6.86 -23.73 6.20
CA ILE A 73 -6.03 -22.99 7.17
C ILE A 73 -6.18 -23.59 8.57
N LYS A 74 -7.40 -23.91 9.03
CA LYS A 74 -7.61 -24.54 10.34
C LYS A 74 -6.97 -25.93 10.43
N ALA A 75 -6.97 -26.69 9.35
CA ALA A 75 -6.38 -28.03 9.33
C ALA A 75 -4.84 -28.01 9.28
N SER A 76 -4.24 -26.90 8.84
CA SER A 76 -2.81 -26.86 8.46
C SER A 76 -1.98 -25.82 9.22
N SER A 77 -2.57 -25.05 10.14
CA SER A 77 -1.88 -23.98 10.88
C SER A 77 -2.52 -23.68 12.24
N ASN A 78 -1.72 -23.15 13.15
CA ASN A 78 -2.17 -22.61 14.43
C ASN A 78 -2.38 -21.09 14.36
N GLU A 79 -3.00 -20.53 15.39
CA GLU A 79 -3.12 -19.07 15.52
C GLU A 79 -1.73 -18.42 15.63
N GLY A 80 -1.54 -17.25 15.02
CA GLY A 80 -0.25 -16.57 14.95
C GLY A 80 0.73 -17.08 13.87
N ASP A 81 0.48 -18.26 13.30
CA ASP A 81 1.29 -18.78 12.19
C ASP A 81 1.21 -17.87 10.96
N LEU A 82 2.24 -17.96 10.11
CA LEU A 82 2.32 -17.22 8.86
C LEU A 82 1.77 -18.04 7.70
N ILE A 83 0.78 -17.49 7.00
CA ILE A 83 0.21 -18.05 5.77
C ILE A 83 0.76 -17.30 4.55
N ALA A 84 1.21 -18.01 3.53
CA ALA A 84 1.71 -17.41 2.30
C ALA A 84 0.87 -17.82 1.09
N ASP A 85 0.50 -16.84 0.26
CA ASP A 85 -0.21 -17.08 -1.00
C ASP A 85 0.32 -16.16 -2.11
N PHE A 86 1.10 -16.74 -3.01
CA PHE A 86 1.76 -16.00 -4.10
C PHE A 86 0.93 -15.92 -5.39
N PHE A 87 -0.35 -16.32 -5.32
CA PHE A 87 -1.35 -16.18 -6.39
C PHE A 87 -2.68 -15.69 -5.80
N CYS A 88 -2.60 -14.66 -4.96
CA CYS A 88 -3.68 -14.29 -4.06
C CYS A 88 -4.98 -13.87 -4.78
N GLY A 89 -4.90 -13.37 -6.02
CA GLY A 89 -6.05 -13.04 -6.86
C GLY A 89 -7.01 -12.06 -6.17
N SER A 90 -8.09 -12.61 -5.64
CA SER A 90 -9.15 -11.90 -4.92
C SER A 90 -8.85 -11.64 -3.43
N GLY A 91 -7.72 -12.11 -2.91
CA GLY A 91 -7.29 -11.93 -1.52
C GLY A 91 -7.99 -12.84 -0.52
N THR A 92 -8.67 -13.90 -0.97
CA THR A 92 -9.48 -14.77 -0.09
C THR A 92 -8.64 -15.40 1.02
N THR A 93 -7.43 -15.86 0.71
CA THR A 93 -6.51 -16.44 1.71
C THR A 93 -6.18 -15.45 2.81
N GLY A 94 -5.80 -14.22 2.47
CA GLY A 94 -5.49 -13.17 3.46
C GLY A 94 -6.68 -12.82 4.34
N VAL A 95 -7.89 -12.69 3.76
CA VAL A 95 -9.11 -12.43 4.51
C VAL A 95 -9.40 -13.50 5.55
N VAL A 96 -9.27 -14.76 5.17
CA VAL A 96 -9.53 -15.88 6.08
C VAL A 96 -8.42 -16.02 7.12
N ALA A 97 -7.16 -15.85 6.71
CA ALA A 97 -6.02 -15.86 7.64
C ALA A 97 -6.17 -14.78 8.72
N GLU A 98 -6.50 -13.56 8.33
CA GLU A 98 -6.73 -12.43 9.25
C GLU A 98 -7.86 -12.73 10.24
N LYS A 99 -9.03 -13.19 9.74
CA LYS A 99 -10.18 -13.57 10.59
C LYS A 99 -9.86 -14.69 11.58
N LEU A 100 -8.96 -15.59 11.21
CA LEU A 100 -8.51 -16.69 12.06
C LEU A 100 -7.32 -16.29 12.94
N GLY A 101 -6.86 -15.04 12.95
CA GLY A 101 -5.75 -14.61 13.80
C GLY A 101 -4.37 -15.09 13.33
N ARG A 102 -4.22 -15.47 12.04
CA ARG A 102 -2.93 -15.80 11.43
C ARG A 102 -2.30 -14.57 10.80
N ARG A 103 -0.96 -14.55 10.71
CA ARG A 103 -0.22 -13.60 9.88
C ARG A 103 -0.30 -14.05 8.43
N TRP A 104 -0.12 -13.12 7.50
CA TRP A 104 -0.19 -13.46 6.08
C TRP A 104 0.80 -12.65 5.24
N ILE A 105 1.28 -13.25 4.16
CA ILE A 105 2.00 -12.59 3.07
C ILE A 105 1.33 -13.02 1.77
N MET A 106 0.99 -12.06 0.92
CA MET A 106 0.34 -12.30 -0.36
C MET A 106 1.12 -11.68 -1.50
N ALA A 107 1.15 -12.35 -2.64
CA ALA A 107 1.69 -11.79 -3.88
C ALA A 107 0.79 -12.14 -5.07
N ASP A 108 0.88 -11.34 -6.12
CA ASP A 108 0.26 -11.63 -7.41
C ASP A 108 0.96 -10.82 -8.52
N LEU A 109 1.03 -11.39 -9.72
CA LEU A 109 1.54 -10.71 -10.90
C LEU A 109 0.49 -9.79 -11.55
N GLY A 110 -0.79 -9.95 -11.23
CA GLY A 110 -1.84 -9.07 -11.71
C GLY A 110 -1.94 -7.82 -10.85
N ARG A 111 -1.68 -6.63 -11.41
CA ARG A 111 -1.99 -5.37 -10.71
C ARG A 111 -3.46 -5.35 -10.27
N PHE A 112 -4.38 -5.78 -11.13
CA PHE A 112 -5.80 -5.89 -10.80
C PHE A 112 -6.08 -6.80 -9.58
N ALA A 113 -5.35 -7.91 -9.44
CA ALA A 113 -5.45 -8.79 -8.28
C ALA A 113 -4.98 -8.09 -7.00
N ILE A 114 -3.81 -7.43 -7.04
CA ILE A 114 -3.30 -6.64 -5.90
C ILE A 114 -4.28 -5.54 -5.50
N HIS A 115 -4.86 -4.82 -6.46
CA HIS A 115 -5.89 -3.79 -6.19
C HIS A 115 -7.14 -4.37 -5.54
N THR A 116 -7.64 -5.49 -6.08
CA THR A 116 -8.82 -6.18 -5.55
C THR A 116 -8.57 -6.66 -4.13
N THR A 117 -7.41 -7.29 -3.90
CA THR A 117 -6.98 -7.80 -2.60
C THR A 117 -6.80 -6.68 -1.59
N ARG A 118 -6.06 -5.61 -1.92
CA ARG A 118 -5.86 -4.42 -1.07
C ARG A 118 -7.20 -3.84 -0.62
N LYS A 119 -8.11 -3.59 -1.57
CA LYS A 119 -9.45 -3.06 -1.27
C LYS A 119 -10.24 -3.98 -0.34
N ARG A 120 -10.17 -5.30 -0.57
CA ARG A 120 -10.86 -6.29 0.25
C ARG A 120 -10.30 -6.34 1.68
N MET A 121 -8.98 -6.29 1.85
CA MET A 121 -8.32 -6.28 3.17
C MET A 121 -8.65 -5.02 3.96
N ILE A 122 -8.59 -3.85 3.33
CA ILE A 122 -9.00 -2.57 3.94
C ILE A 122 -10.45 -2.61 4.44
N GLN A 123 -11.36 -3.18 3.63
CA GLN A 123 -12.76 -3.32 4.02
C GLN A 123 -12.97 -4.34 5.15
N LEU A 124 -12.11 -5.37 5.24
CA LEU A 124 -12.11 -6.29 6.37
C LEU A 124 -11.65 -5.58 7.65
N GLN A 125 -10.52 -4.87 7.62
CA GLN A 125 -10.00 -4.13 8.77
C GLN A 125 -11.03 -3.17 9.34
N ARG A 126 -11.73 -2.40 8.49
CA ARG A 126 -12.85 -1.55 8.92
C ARG A 126 -13.93 -2.32 9.67
N LYS A 127 -14.38 -3.45 9.12
CA LYS A 127 -15.41 -4.29 9.77
C LYS A 127 -14.95 -4.85 11.11
N LEU A 128 -13.65 -5.11 11.26
CA LEU A 128 -13.06 -5.56 12.52
C LEU A 128 -12.98 -4.40 13.52
N TYR A 129 -12.51 -3.23 13.07
CA TYR A 129 -12.48 -1.99 13.85
C TYR A 129 -13.87 -1.59 14.38
N ASP A 130 -14.89 -1.56 13.51
CA ASP A 130 -16.28 -1.23 13.89
C ASP A 130 -16.86 -2.19 14.94
N LYS A 131 -16.27 -3.38 15.08
CA LYS A 131 -16.65 -4.41 16.05
C LYS A 131 -15.73 -4.47 17.27
N ASP A 132 -14.80 -3.53 17.40
CA ASP A 132 -13.77 -3.53 18.44
C ASP A 132 -12.94 -4.83 18.45
N GLN A 133 -12.68 -5.38 17.26
CA GLN A 133 -11.87 -6.58 17.06
C GLN A 133 -10.47 -6.20 16.59
N SER A 134 -9.47 -6.93 17.09
CA SER A 134 -8.09 -6.78 16.64
C SER A 134 -7.96 -7.08 15.15
N TYR A 135 -7.16 -6.27 14.46
CA TYR A 135 -6.71 -6.50 13.09
C TYR A 135 -5.25 -6.09 12.96
N ARG A 136 -4.57 -6.59 11.92
CA ARG A 136 -3.19 -6.23 11.61
C ARG A 136 -3.13 -5.20 10.50
N SER A 137 -2.28 -4.19 10.67
CA SER A 137 -1.86 -3.30 9.61
C SER A 137 -1.06 -4.06 8.54
N PHE A 138 -1.06 -3.56 7.30
CA PHE A 138 -0.31 -4.19 6.21
C PHE A 138 0.20 -3.17 5.21
N ASP A 139 1.31 -3.50 4.57
CA ASP A 139 1.88 -2.74 3.47
C ASP A 139 1.76 -3.47 2.14
N VAL A 140 1.81 -2.71 1.06
CA VAL A 140 1.83 -3.25 -0.29
C VAL A 140 3.13 -2.81 -0.96
N TYR A 141 4.03 -3.77 -1.11
CA TYR A 141 5.28 -3.56 -1.79
C TYR A 141 5.15 -3.93 -3.27
N ASN A 142 5.67 -3.08 -4.14
CA ASN A 142 5.89 -3.40 -5.53
C ASN A 142 7.33 -3.88 -5.67
N LEU A 143 7.53 -5.20 -5.73
CA LEU A 143 8.85 -5.74 -6.04
C LEU A 143 9.15 -5.41 -7.50
N GLY A 144 10.11 -4.50 -7.73
CA GLY A 144 10.64 -4.15 -9.05
C GLY A 144 10.73 -5.40 -9.92
N ARG A 145 9.86 -5.44 -10.93
CA ARG A 145 9.59 -6.67 -11.68
C ARG A 145 10.68 -6.92 -12.69
N TYR A 146 11.36 -8.07 -12.58
CA TYR A 146 11.87 -8.91 -13.69
C TYR A 146 12.63 -8.22 -14.83
N GLU A 147 12.93 -6.92 -14.79
CA GLU A 147 13.57 -6.18 -15.85
C GLU A 147 14.93 -6.78 -16.08
N ARG A 148 15.69 -7.08 -15.01
CA ARG A 148 16.93 -7.87 -15.11
C ARG A 148 16.83 -9.08 -16.03
N GLN A 149 15.75 -9.86 -16.03
CA GLN A 149 15.62 -11.02 -16.93
C GLN A 149 15.51 -10.62 -18.41
N TRP A 150 14.91 -9.47 -18.71
CA TRP A 150 14.86 -8.91 -20.07
C TRP A 150 16.22 -8.42 -20.54
N TRP A 151 17.03 -7.86 -19.62
CA TRP A 151 18.41 -7.49 -19.87
C TRP A 151 19.37 -8.70 -19.80
N GLN A 152 18.88 -9.87 -19.38
CA GLN A 152 19.64 -11.12 -19.29
C GLN A 152 19.50 -11.99 -20.53
N LYS A 153 20.52 -11.90 -21.39
CA LYS A 153 21.11 -13.08 -22.04
C LYS A 153 22.62 -13.12 -21.70
N GLU A 154 22.96 -13.92 -20.69
CA GLU A 154 24.29 -14.50 -20.38
C GLU A 154 25.55 -13.63 -20.09
N ARG A 155 25.51 -12.28 -20.12
CA ARG A 155 26.68 -11.46 -19.71
C ARG A 155 26.26 -10.22 -18.91
N LEU A 156 26.30 -10.30 -17.57
CA LEU A 156 26.00 -9.15 -16.69
C LEU A 156 27.07 -8.04 -16.70
N LYS A 157 28.18 -8.20 -17.44
CA LYS A 157 29.15 -7.11 -17.62
C LYS A 157 28.57 -6.07 -18.57
N GLY A 158 28.28 -4.87 -18.07
CA GLY A 158 27.78 -3.73 -18.86
C GLY A 158 26.25 -3.63 -18.96
N ALA A 159 25.49 -4.46 -18.24
CA ALA A 159 24.03 -4.39 -18.26
C ALA A 159 23.49 -3.04 -17.76
N ASP A 160 24.12 -2.47 -16.73
CA ASP A 160 23.74 -1.16 -16.20
C ASP A 160 24.10 -0.03 -17.16
N GLU A 161 25.25 -0.10 -17.85
CA GLU A 161 25.63 0.90 -18.87
C GLU A 161 24.65 0.87 -20.05
N GLU A 162 24.31 -0.33 -20.52
CA GLU A 162 23.36 -0.54 -21.61
C GLU A 162 21.93 -0.12 -21.21
N HIS A 163 21.52 -0.44 -19.98
CA HIS A 163 20.26 0.03 -19.39
C HIS A 163 20.18 1.56 -19.38
N ARG A 164 21.19 2.22 -18.80
CA ARG A 164 21.26 3.68 -18.72
C ARG A 164 21.25 4.32 -20.10
N ARG A 165 22.01 3.76 -21.05
CA ARG A 165 22.05 4.21 -22.45
C ARG A 165 20.66 4.20 -23.08
N VAL A 166 19.97 3.06 -23.02
CA VAL A 166 18.64 2.90 -23.61
C VAL A 166 17.62 3.83 -22.93
N VAL A 167 17.65 3.94 -21.60
CA VAL A 167 16.77 4.87 -20.86
C VAL A 167 16.99 6.30 -21.33
N LEU A 168 18.24 6.76 -21.44
CA LEU A 168 18.57 8.12 -21.89
C LEU A 168 18.19 8.35 -23.36
N GLU A 169 18.40 7.36 -24.24
CA GLU A 169 18.00 7.42 -25.65
C GLU A 169 16.47 7.59 -25.78
N PHE A 170 15.69 6.76 -25.10
CA PHE A 170 14.22 6.90 -25.06
C PHE A 170 13.78 8.20 -24.38
N TYR A 171 14.48 8.64 -23.34
CA TYR A 171 14.22 9.90 -22.69
C TYR A 171 14.63 11.12 -23.54
N LYS A 172 15.31 10.90 -24.67
CA LYS A 172 15.90 11.94 -25.54
C LYS A 172 16.84 12.86 -24.76
N ALA A 173 17.65 12.29 -23.89
CA ALA A 173 18.74 12.96 -23.21
C ALA A 173 20.07 12.64 -23.90
N GLU A 174 20.97 13.62 -23.91
CA GLU A 174 22.36 13.42 -24.30
C GLU A 174 23.05 12.55 -23.25
N ILE A 175 23.83 11.56 -23.70
CA ILE A 175 24.66 10.72 -22.82
C ILE A 175 25.99 11.44 -22.61
N LEU A 176 26.41 11.61 -21.36
CA LEU A 176 27.66 12.32 -21.05
C LEU A 176 28.85 11.36 -21.16
N GLU A 177 29.78 11.65 -22.08
CA GLU A 177 31.04 10.90 -22.19
C GLU A 177 31.97 11.15 -21.00
N ASN A 178 31.94 12.36 -20.44
CA ASN A 178 32.75 12.78 -19.30
C ASN A 178 31.84 13.35 -18.20
N PRO A 179 31.15 12.49 -17.44
CA PRO A 179 30.20 12.93 -16.44
C PRO A 179 30.91 13.60 -15.25
N PRO A 180 30.29 14.61 -14.60
CA PRO A 180 30.87 15.31 -13.46
C PRO A 180 30.95 14.45 -12.19
N SER A 181 30.16 13.37 -12.11
CA SER A 181 30.09 12.42 -11.01
C SER A 181 29.61 11.08 -11.54
N PRO A 182 29.99 9.93 -10.95
CA PRO A 182 29.48 8.62 -11.34
C PRO A 182 27.96 8.49 -11.19
N LEU A 183 27.31 9.42 -10.48
CA LEU A 183 25.85 9.48 -10.33
C LEU A 183 25.15 10.28 -11.43
N ILE A 184 25.88 10.93 -12.33
CA ILE A 184 25.27 11.73 -13.40
C ILE A 184 25.57 11.06 -14.74
N HIS A 185 24.53 10.70 -15.48
CA HIS A 185 24.68 9.86 -16.69
C HIS A 185 24.35 10.62 -17.98
N GLY A 186 23.51 11.64 -17.91
CA GLY A 186 23.06 12.35 -19.10
C GLY A 186 22.70 13.81 -18.85
N ARG A 187 22.23 14.48 -19.90
CA ARG A 187 21.74 15.85 -19.88
C ARG A 187 20.53 16.01 -20.78
N LYS A 188 19.52 16.75 -20.31
CA LYS A 188 18.33 17.11 -21.10
C LYS A 188 18.08 18.61 -21.00
N GLY A 189 18.51 19.34 -22.04
CA GLY A 189 18.55 20.80 -22.00
C GLY A 189 19.50 21.27 -20.90
N ASN A 190 18.98 22.04 -19.94
CA ASN A 190 19.77 22.55 -18.81
C ASN A 190 19.79 21.61 -17.59
N ALA A 191 18.99 20.55 -17.60
CA ALA A 191 18.92 19.60 -16.50
C ALA A 191 19.94 18.46 -16.68
N LEU A 192 20.58 18.05 -15.59
CA LEU A 192 21.33 16.80 -15.55
C LEU A 192 20.36 15.62 -15.41
N CYS A 193 20.79 14.43 -15.80
CA CYS A 193 20.01 13.20 -15.69
C CYS A 193 20.77 12.16 -14.86
N HIS A 194 20.11 11.65 -13.84
CA HIS A 194 20.48 10.43 -13.14
C HIS A 194 19.56 9.31 -13.61
N VAL A 195 20.11 8.11 -13.76
CA VAL A 195 19.35 6.89 -14.08
C VAL A 195 19.73 5.85 -13.05
N ASP A 196 18.76 5.50 -12.20
CA ASP A 196 18.96 4.55 -11.11
C ASP A 196 19.25 3.13 -11.66
N ASN A 197 19.70 2.24 -10.79
CA ASN A 197 19.94 0.86 -11.17
C ASN A 197 18.63 0.15 -11.51
N ILE A 198 18.79 -0.96 -12.23
CA ILE A 198 17.69 -1.71 -12.83
C ILE A 198 16.83 -2.51 -11.84
N ASP A 199 17.31 -2.66 -10.61
CA ASP A 199 16.77 -3.59 -9.61
C ASP A 199 16.76 -3.03 -8.19
N SER A 200 17.02 -1.73 -8.07
CA SER A 200 16.95 -1.00 -6.82
C SER A 200 15.65 -0.22 -6.71
N LEU A 201 15.28 0.04 -5.46
CA LEU A 201 14.39 1.12 -5.10
C LEU A 201 15.25 2.38 -4.97
N PHE A 202 14.94 3.45 -5.70
CA PHE A 202 15.68 4.71 -5.55
C PHE A 202 15.32 5.36 -4.21
N THR A 203 16.32 5.63 -3.38
CA THR A 203 16.15 5.98 -1.95
C THR A 203 16.42 7.45 -1.63
N SER A 204 16.10 7.83 -0.39
CA SER A 204 16.33 9.14 0.19
C SER A 204 17.82 9.46 0.40
N GLU A 205 18.66 8.43 0.57
CA GLU A 205 20.11 8.59 0.60
C GLU A 205 20.66 8.88 -0.81
N GLU A 206 20.20 8.12 -1.81
CA GLU A 206 20.66 8.26 -3.19
C GLU A 206 20.24 9.60 -3.80
N ILE A 207 19.01 10.06 -3.56
CA ILE A 207 18.55 11.36 -4.07
C ILE A 207 19.37 12.52 -3.50
N ARG A 208 19.76 12.46 -2.22
CA ARG A 208 20.62 13.48 -1.59
C ARG A 208 22.02 13.45 -2.21
N ALA A 209 22.59 12.27 -2.44
CA ALA A 209 23.88 12.14 -3.12
C ALA A 209 23.86 12.67 -4.57
N VAL A 210 22.77 12.41 -5.30
CA VAL A 210 22.55 12.90 -6.66
C VAL A 210 22.38 14.42 -6.69
N ALA A 211 21.61 14.99 -5.76
CA ALA A 211 21.41 16.42 -5.64
C ALA A 211 22.71 17.16 -5.31
N GLN A 212 23.48 16.64 -4.35
CA GLN A 212 24.79 17.17 -4.01
C GLN A 212 25.75 17.12 -5.22
N SER A 213 25.82 16.00 -5.94
CA SER A 213 26.60 15.89 -7.19
C SER A 213 26.15 16.89 -8.26
N THR A 214 24.84 17.14 -8.36
CA THR A 214 24.26 18.10 -9.32
C THR A 214 24.68 19.53 -8.97
N LYS A 215 24.65 19.88 -7.69
CA LYS A 215 25.10 21.17 -7.17
C LYS A 215 26.58 21.40 -7.43
N GLU A 216 27.42 20.39 -7.15
CA GLU A 216 28.86 20.43 -7.40
C GLU A 216 29.20 20.58 -8.88
N ALA A 217 28.38 19.99 -9.76
CA ALA A 217 28.46 20.17 -11.21
C ALA A 217 27.96 21.54 -11.69
N GLY A 218 27.46 22.40 -10.79
CA GLY A 218 26.95 23.74 -11.11
C GLY A 218 25.57 23.77 -11.78
N ALA A 219 24.85 22.65 -11.80
CA ALA A 219 23.50 22.57 -12.34
C ALA A 219 22.45 22.89 -11.27
N LYS A 220 21.30 23.42 -11.71
CA LYS A 220 20.18 23.78 -10.83
C LYS A 220 18.98 22.83 -10.94
N GLU A 221 19.06 21.84 -11.83
CA GLU A 221 17.98 20.87 -12.04
C GLU A 221 18.57 19.51 -12.37
N VAL A 222 18.00 18.46 -11.78
CA VAL A 222 18.30 17.06 -12.10
C VAL A 222 17.02 16.25 -12.27
N HIS A 223 17.00 15.42 -13.30
CA HIS A 223 15.95 14.45 -13.57
C HIS A 223 16.45 13.08 -13.10
N CYS A 224 15.83 12.54 -12.05
CA CYS A 224 16.10 11.21 -11.52
C CYS A 224 15.14 10.22 -12.16
N LEU A 225 15.67 9.36 -13.02
CA LEU A 225 14.94 8.32 -13.74
C LEU A 225 15.11 6.99 -12.99
N ALA A 226 14.04 6.42 -12.44
CA ALA A 226 14.10 5.15 -11.72
C ALA A 226 12.91 4.25 -12.05
N TRP A 227 13.05 2.96 -11.83
CA TRP A 227 11.93 2.02 -12.00
C TRP A 227 10.93 2.13 -10.85
N GLU A 228 11.44 2.29 -9.63
CA GLU A 228 10.65 2.44 -8.42
C GLU A 228 11.32 3.49 -7.51
N PHE A 229 10.51 4.19 -6.71
CA PHE A 229 10.94 5.24 -5.80
C PHE A 229 10.52 4.90 -4.38
N GLU A 230 11.39 5.16 -3.40
CA GLU A 230 11.04 5.10 -1.98
C GLU A 230 9.84 6.01 -1.67
N MET A 231 9.10 5.66 -0.63
CA MET A 231 8.01 6.50 -0.13
C MET A 231 8.54 7.89 0.26
N ASP A 232 7.68 8.91 0.15
CA ASP A 232 7.93 10.26 0.65
C ASP A 232 9.13 11.02 0.06
N LEU A 233 9.79 10.51 -1.00
CA LEU A 233 10.91 11.21 -1.65
C LEU A 233 10.58 12.62 -2.12
N ARG A 234 9.30 12.94 -2.34
CA ARG A 234 8.88 14.29 -2.71
C ARG A 234 9.15 15.32 -1.60
N LEU A 235 9.02 14.93 -0.33
CA LEU A 235 9.37 15.79 0.80
C LEU A 235 10.87 16.03 0.82
N VAL A 236 11.65 14.98 0.61
CA VAL A 236 13.11 15.07 0.47
C VAL A 236 13.50 15.98 -0.71
N CYS A 237 12.81 15.88 -1.86
CA CYS A 237 13.02 16.81 -2.98
C CYS A 237 12.78 18.26 -2.57
N HIS A 238 11.73 18.53 -1.79
CA HIS A 238 11.39 19.88 -1.35
C HIS A 238 12.44 20.44 -0.38
N GLU A 239 12.91 19.61 0.57
CA GLU A 239 14.02 19.95 1.46
C GLU A 239 15.29 20.27 0.66
N ILE A 240 15.65 19.44 -0.31
CA ILE A 240 16.80 19.63 -1.20
C ILE A 240 16.65 20.93 -2.00
N GLU A 241 15.49 21.19 -2.59
CA GLU A 241 15.26 22.41 -3.37
C GLU A 241 15.45 23.66 -2.50
N HIS A 242 15.02 23.62 -1.23
CA HIS A 242 15.19 24.73 -0.29
C HIS A 242 16.63 24.85 0.25
N ALA A 243 17.31 23.74 0.55
CA ALA A 243 18.64 23.73 1.16
C ALA A 243 19.79 23.88 0.15
N GLU A 244 19.64 23.26 -1.02
CA GLU A 244 20.69 23.14 -2.03
C GLU A 244 20.43 23.99 -3.28
N ASN A 245 19.22 24.55 -3.44
CA ASN A 245 18.78 25.28 -4.63
C ASN A 245 18.91 24.43 -5.90
N VAL A 246 18.68 23.12 -5.77
CA VAL A 246 18.64 22.14 -6.86
C VAL A 246 17.22 21.61 -6.97
N LYS A 247 16.59 21.82 -8.11
CA LYS A 247 15.29 21.25 -8.42
C LYS A 247 15.43 19.78 -8.83
N VAL A 248 14.77 18.89 -8.09
CA VAL A 248 14.78 17.46 -8.40
C VAL A 248 13.44 17.04 -9.01
N LYS A 249 13.49 16.32 -10.14
CA LYS A 249 12.32 15.69 -10.75
C LYS A 249 12.43 14.18 -10.69
N LEU A 250 11.45 13.55 -10.05
CA LEU A 250 11.31 12.09 -9.99
C LEU A 250 10.48 11.62 -11.18
N ILE A 251 11.09 10.82 -12.06
CA ILE A 251 10.50 10.37 -13.31
C ILE A 251 10.58 8.84 -13.36
N PRO A 252 9.45 8.11 -13.27
CA PRO A 252 9.43 6.68 -13.47
C PRO A 252 9.85 6.33 -14.90
N ILE A 253 10.68 5.31 -15.05
CA ILE A 253 11.05 4.76 -16.34
C ILE A 253 9.82 4.00 -16.90
N PRO A 254 9.26 4.39 -18.06
CA PRO A 254 8.11 3.70 -18.63
C PRO A 254 8.50 2.29 -19.08
N ARG A 255 7.74 1.27 -18.67
CA ARG A 255 8.02 -0.14 -19.02
C ARG A 255 8.02 -0.38 -20.52
N GLU A 256 7.31 0.46 -21.27
CA GLU A 256 7.19 0.36 -22.72
C GLU A 256 8.53 0.53 -23.44
N ILE A 257 9.55 1.12 -22.81
CA ILE A 257 10.90 1.17 -23.39
C ILE A 257 11.49 -0.24 -23.62
N MET A 258 10.97 -1.25 -22.92
CA MET A 258 11.38 -2.65 -23.05
C MET A 258 10.70 -3.38 -24.22
N GLU A 259 9.72 -2.77 -24.89
CA GLU A 259 9.01 -3.38 -26.01
C GLU A 259 9.91 -3.46 -27.25
N LYS A 260 10.28 -4.68 -27.66
CA LYS A 260 11.20 -4.94 -28.80
C LYS A 260 10.89 -4.22 -30.12
N ASN A 261 9.61 -3.91 -30.37
CA ASN A 261 9.16 -3.32 -31.63
C ASN A 261 8.86 -1.82 -31.53
N ARG A 262 9.11 -1.19 -30.37
CA ARG A 262 8.80 0.21 -30.18
C ARG A 262 9.86 1.09 -30.83
N LYS A 263 9.41 1.99 -31.70
CA LYS A 263 10.25 2.96 -32.43
C LYS A 263 10.10 4.39 -31.93
N GLU A 264 9.02 4.68 -31.21
CA GLU A 264 8.73 6.00 -30.68
C GLU A 264 8.82 5.99 -29.15
N PRO A 265 9.42 7.02 -28.54
CA PRO A 265 9.60 7.05 -27.12
C PRO A 265 8.27 7.20 -26.37
N PRO A 266 8.04 6.37 -25.32
CA PRO A 266 6.89 6.56 -24.46
C PRO A 266 6.99 7.90 -23.70
N PRO A 267 5.86 8.42 -23.21
CA PRO A 267 5.89 9.61 -22.38
C PRO A 267 6.56 9.32 -21.04
N PHE A 268 7.63 10.05 -20.73
CA PHE A 268 8.24 10.08 -19.39
C PHE A 268 7.54 11.16 -18.57
N LEU A 269 6.76 10.75 -17.58
CA LEU A 269 5.88 11.63 -16.81
C LEU A 269 6.29 11.59 -15.35
N GLU A 270 6.27 12.72 -14.65
CA GLU A 270 6.66 12.74 -13.23
C GLU A 270 5.77 11.84 -12.36
N VAL A 271 6.30 11.43 -11.21
CA VAL A 271 5.50 10.81 -10.15
C VAL A 271 4.37 11.74 -9.70
N ALA A 272 3.33 11.17 -9.10
CA ALA A 272 2.21 11.93 -8.58
C ALA A 272 2.67 13.00 -7.58
N THR A 273 1.91 14.09 -7.49
CA THR A 273 2.10 15.15 -6.50
C THR A 273 0.96 15.10 -5.51
N LEU A 274 1.26 15.09 -4.22
CA LEU A 274 0.28 15.14 -3.13
C LEU A 274 0.73 16.20 -2.12
N GLU A 275 -0.20 17.04 -1.67
CA GLU A 275 0.02 18.02 -0.61
C GLU A 275 -1.16 17.93 0.38
N ALA A 276 -0.86 18.07 1.68
CA ALA A 276 -1.83 18.06 2.76
C ALA A 276 -1.44 19.03 3.88
N GLU A 277 -2.43 19.45 4.68
CA GLU A 277 -2.26 20.34 5.82
C GLU A 277 -2.97 19.81 7.07
N VAL A 278 -2.42 20.13 8.24
CA VAL A 278 -3.00 19.76 9.53
C VAL A 278 -4.14 20.72 9.90
N VAL A 279 -5.27 20.18 10.33
CA VAL A 279 -6.45 20.93 10.79
C VAL A 279 -6.61 20.72 12.29
N TYR A 280 -6.45 21.80 13.06
CA TYR A 280 -6.66 21.78 14.51
C TYR A 280 -8.08 22.22 14.87
N LYS A 281 -8.76 21.45 15.71
CA LYS A 281 -10.03 21.84 16.33
C LYS A 281 -9.86 21.93 17.84
N ILE A 282 -10.47 22.94 18.46
CA ILE A 282 -10.51 23.11 19.91
C ILE A 282 -11.97 23.19 20.33
N SER A 283 -12.46 22.12 20.95
CA SER A 283 -13.83 22.09 21.47
C SER A 283 -13.85 22.57 22.92
N PRO A 284 -14.77 23.49 23.29
CA PRO A 284 -14.94 23.89 24.68
C PRO A 284 -15.41 22.69 25.52
N ASN A 285 -14.80 22.52 26.69
CA ASN A 285 -15.11 21.39 27.57
C ASN A 285 -16.57 21.50 28.08
N PRO A 286 -17.44 20.49 27.87
CA PRO A 286 -18.86 20.54 28.28
C PRO A 286 -19.09 20.66 29.80
N SER A 287 -18.03 20.51 30.61
CA SER A 287 -18.10 20.38 32.07
C SER A 287 -17.95 21.70 32.85
N LEU A 288 -17.94 22.87 32.19
CA LEU A 288 -17.93 24.16 32.88
C LEU A 288 -19.35 24.77 32.92
N PRO A 289 -19.94 25.02 34.12
CA PRO A 289 -21.23 25.66 34.21
C PRO A 289 -21.16 27.08 33.63
N LYS A 290 -22.16 27.46 32.83
CA LYS A 290 -22.31 28.83 32.32
C LYS A 290 -22.29 29.80 33.50
N ARG A 291 -21.23 30.61 33.63
CA ARG A 291 -21.15 31.68 34.64
C ARG A 291 -22.33 32.62 34.43
N GLY A 292 -23.26 32.60 35.38
CA GLY A 292 -24.32 33.60 35.51
C GLY A 292 -23.74 34.99 35.73
N THR A 293 -24.44 35.97 35.20
CA THR A 293 -24.18 37.40 35.31
C THR A 293 -24.05 37.86 36.75
N GLN A 294 -22.83 38.18 37.19
CA GLN A 294 -22.51 39.25 38.16
C GLN A 294 -21.00 39.42 38.22
N ASN A 295 -20.50 40.60 37.84
CA ASN A 295 -19.08 40.97 37.97
C ASN A 295 -18.76 41.34 39.42
N PRO A 296 -17.63 40.84 39.97
CA PRO A 296 -16.80 41.61 40.88
C PRO A 296 -15.42 41.92 40.25
N PRO A 297 -14.64 42.85 40.84
CA PRO A 297 -13.47 43.45 40.19
C PRO A 297 -12.30 42.46 40.02
N LEU A 298 -11.54 42.69 38.95
CA LEU A 298 -10.31 41.98 38.59
C LEU A 298 -9.27 41.98 39.73
N GLU A 299 -8.94 40.79 40.23
CA GLU A 299 -7.61 40.52 40.81
C GLU A 299 -6.69 39.96 39.73
N LYS A 300 -5.51 40.59 39.61
CA LYS A 300 -4.44 40.22 38.70
C LYS A 300 -3.77 38.95 39.22
N GLY A 301 -3.72 37.90 38.41
CA GLY A 301 -2.68 36.88 38.57
C GLY A 301 -3.03 35.43 38.31
N GLU A 302 -3.86 35.08 37.32
CA GLU A 302 -3.87 33.70 36.80
C GLU A 302 -3.96 33.72 35.27
N LYS A 303 -2.93 33.19 34.60
CA LYS A 303 -2.99 32.83 33.18
C LYS A 303 -3.93 31.62 33.05
N GLY A 304 -5.23 31.87 32.97
CA GLY A 304 -6.24 30.86 32.71
C GLY A 304 -6.01 30.24 31.33
N GLY A 305 -5.39 29.06 31.28
CA GLY A 305 -5.36 28.23 30.09
C GLY A 305 -6.77 27.75 29.78
N PHE A 306 -7.31 28.09 28.61
CA PHE A 306 -8.52 27.47 28.10
C PHE A 306 -8.25 25.97 27.91
N SER A 307 -8.80 25.11 28.78
CA SER A 307 -8.70 23.66 28.69
C SER A 307 -9.75 23.11 27.70
N GLY A 308 -9.64 23.47 26.43
CA GLY A 308 -10.41 22.84 25.37
C GLY A 308 -9.79 21.51 24.95
N LYS A 309 -10.60 20.52 24.56
CA LYS A 309 -10.09 19.28 23.96
C LYS A 309 -9.57 19.64 22.56
N LYS A 310 -8.25 19.58 22.37
CA LYS A 310 -7.61 19.76 21.08
C LYS A 310 -7.70 18.44 20.31
N THR A 311 -8.17 18.51 19.08
CA THR A 311 -8.21 17.36 18.16
C THR A 311 -7.56 17.73 16.83
N VAL A 312 -7.09 16.72 16.12
CA VAL A 312 -6.36 16.84 14.86
C VAL A 312 -7.07 16.09 13.75
N ASP A 313 -7.21 16.75 12.62
CA ASP A 313 -7.64 16.19 11.34
C ASP A 313 -6.62 16.59 10.25
N ILE A 314 -6.68 15.94 9.09
CA ILE A 314 -5.85 16.27 7.93
C ILE A 314 -6.72 16.68 6.75
N LYS A 315 -6.27 17.69 6.00
CA LYS A 315 -6.91 18.15 4.77
C LYS A 315 -5.97 17.99 3.59
N LEU A 316 -6.44 17.32 2.53
CA LEU A 316 -5.78 17.32 1.23
C LEU A 316 -5.92 18.69 0.59
N THR A 317 -4.81 19.28 0.15
CA THR A 317 -4.77 20.61 -0.47
C THR A 317 -4.52 20.53 -1.97
N LYS A 318 -3.78 19.52 -2.43
CA LYS A 318 -3.51 19.31 -3.86
C LYS A 318 -3.22 17.85 -4.15
N PHE A 319 -3.68 17.40 -5.30
CA PHE A 319 -3.26 16.13 -5.88
C PHE A 319 -3.11 16.26 -7.39
N VAL A 320 -2.07 15.69 -7.96
CA VAL A 320 -1.89 15.51 -9.40
C VAL A 320 -1.45 14.06 -9.60
N PRO A 321 -2.26 13.18 -10.21
CA PRO A 321 -1.91 11.78 -10.41
C PRO A 321 -0.71 11.62 -11.35
N SER A 322 -0.01 10.50 -11.23
CA SER A 322 0.91 10.08 -12.30
C SER A 322 0.07 9.56 -13.46
N LEU A 323 0.35 10.06 -14.66
CA LEU A 323 -0.32 9.60 -15.89
C LEU A 323 0.56 8.64 -16.70
N ALA A 324 1.61 8.07 -16.08
CA ALA A 324 2.57 7.17 -16.72
C ALA A 324 1.88 5.96 -17.36
N GLU A 325 0.81 5.46 -16.73
CA GLU A 325 0.07 4.26 -17.17
C GLU A 325 -1.06 4.59 -18.16
N VAL A 326 -1.24 5.86 -18.52
CA VAL A 326 -2.34 6.30 -19.38
C VAL A 326 -1.99 6.13 -20.86
N PRO A 327 -2.84 5.49 -21.67
CA PRO A 327 -2.63 5.38 -23.10
C PRO A 327 -2.42 6.75 -23.77
N THR A 328 -1.44 6.86 -24.65
CA THR A 328 -1.04 8.14 -25.29
C THR A 328 -2.20 8.90 -25.93
N LYS A 329 -3.21 8.19 -26.46
CA LYS A 329 -4.40 8.78 -27.09
C LYS A 329 -5.27 9.58 -26.12
N GLU A 330 -5.26 9.22 -24.84
CA GLU A 330 -6.09 9.83 -23.79
C GLU A 330 -5.30 10.81 -22.91
N LEU A 331 -3.96 10.80 -23.05
CA LEU A 331 -3.05 11.51 -22.16
C LEU A 331 -3.30 13.02 -22.12
N GLN A 332 -3.52 13.67 -23.28
CA GLN A 332 -3.72 15.12 -23.31
C GLN A 332 -5.01 15.55 -22.60
N ALA A 333 -6.11 14.83 -22.83
CA ALA A 333 -7.39 15.11 -22.18
C ALA A 333 -7.31 14.91 -20.66
N LEU A 334 -6.58 13.88 -20.21
CA LEU A 334 -6.42 13.58 -18.79
C LEU A 334 -5.43 14.53 -18.09
N LYS A 335 -4.39 15.04 -18.77
CA LYS A 335 -3.49 16.06 -18.24
C LYS A 335 -4.22 17.33 -17.82
N ASP A 336 -5.06 17.88 -18.70
CA ASP A 336 -5.79 19.11 -18.41
C ASP A 336 -6.78 18.91 -17.25
N ARG A 337 -7.39 17.72 -17.16
CA ARG A 337 -8.29 17.36 -16.06
C ARG A 337 -7.54 17.17 -14.75
N ALA A 338 -6.38 16.53 -14.76
CA ALA A 338 -5.55 16.29 -13.58
C ALA A 338 -5.15 17.60 -12.89
N VAL A 339 -4.85 18.65 -13.67
CA VAL A 339 -4.51 19.97 -13.13
C VAL A 339 -5.73 20.69 -12.53
N LYS A 340 -6.90 20.57 -13.16
CA LYS A 340 -8.12 21.29 -12.75
C LYS A 340 -8.86 20.61 -11.60
N SER A 341 -8.86 19.29 -11.57
CA SER A 341 -9.72 18.48 -10.68
C SER A 341 -9.00 17.21 -10.24
N GLY A 342 -7.77 17.35 -9.76
CA GLY A 342 -6.91 16.21 -9.42
C GLY A 342 -7.54 15.24 -8.41
N PHE A 343 -8.28 15.72 -7.41
CA PHE A 343 -8.97 14.85 -6.44
C PHE A 343 -10.00 13.89 -7.05
N ASP A 344 -10.48 14.14 -8.27
CA ASP A 344 -11.34 13.20 -9.00
C ASP A 344 -10.64 11.87 -9.32
N PHE A 345 -9.30 11.89 -9.33
CA PHE A 345 -8.48 10.72 -9.61
C PHE A 345 -8.19 9.90 -8.35
N ILE A 346 -8.58 10.36 -7.16
CA ILE A 346 -8.38 9.60 -5.93
C ILE A 346 -9.53 8.62 -5.74
N ASP A 347 -9.20 7.33 -5.65
CA ASP A 347 -10.14 6.26 -5.35
C ASP A 347 -10.16 5.93 -3.85
N PHE A 348 -9.03 6.10 -3.17
CA PHE A 348 -8.87 5.81 -1.75
C PHE A 348 -7.83 6.73 -1.13
N TRP A 349 -8.03 7.15 0.12
CA TRP A 349 -6.95 7.72 0.91
C TRP A 349 -7.11 7.39 2.40
N ALA A 350 -6.00 7.39 3.12
CA ALA A 350 -5.91 7.05 4.52
C ALA A 350 -4.89 7.92 5.26
N ILE A 351 -5.04 7.96 6.58
CA ILE A 351 -4.16 8.68 7.48
C ILE A 351 -3.74 7.71 8.59
N ASP A 352 -2.44 7.70 8.83
CA ASP A 352 -1.83 7.22 10.06
C ASP A 352 -1.41 8.44 10.89
N PHE A 353 -2.09 8.70 12.00
CA PHE A 353 -1.81 9.88 12.84
C PHE A 353 -0.58 9.69 13.76
N ASP A 354 -0.12 8.46 13.99
CA ASP A 354 1.04 8.18 14.84
C ASP A 354 2.10 7.42 14.05
N TYR A 355 2.40 7.93 12.86
CA TYR A 355 3.28 7.25 11.92
C TYR A 355 4.70 7.17 12.48
N GLN A 356 5.27 5.96 12.43
CA GLN A 356 6.64 5.67 12.82
C GLN A 356 7.36 4.99 11.66
N ASP A 357 8.54 5.52 11.32
CA ASP A 357 9.35 4.94 10.26
C ASP A 357 9.72 3.48 10.57
N GLY A 358 9.64 2.64 9.54
CA GLY A 358 9.84 1.19 9.64
C GLY A 358 8.71 0.39 10.32
N GLN A 359 7.64 1.04 10.80
CA GLN A 359 6.43 0.34 11.26
C GLN A 359 5.37 0.26 10.16
N PRO A 360 4.49 -0.77 10.18
CA PRO A 360 3.41 -0.88 9.21
C PRO A 360 2.45 0.30 9.31
N PHE A 361 1.98 0.79 8.16
CA PHE A 361 1.03 1.91 8.12
C PHE A 361 -0.29 1.56 8.84
N GLU A 362 -0.64 2.31 9.88
CA GLU A 362 -1.89 2.13 10.61
C GLU A 362 -3.02 2.98 10.03
N HIS A 363 -4.11 2.33 9.63
CA HIS A 363 -5.28 2.99 9.05
C HIS A 363 -6.18 3.64 10.12
N HIS A 364 -5.66 4.61 10.86
CA HIS A 364 -6.42 5.37 11.87
C HIS A 364 -7.68 6.02 11.28
N TRP A 365 -7.55 6.58 10.06
CA TRP A 365 -8.67 7.11 9.30
C TRP A 365 -8.53 6.78 7.81
N GLN A 366 -9.64 6.69 7.09
CA GLN A 366 -9.63 6.47 5.64
C GLN A 366 -10.95 6.84 4.97
N ALA A 367 -10.90 7.14 3.68
CA ALA A 367 -12.06 7.31 2.80
C ALA A 367 -11.83 6.69 1.42
N TYR A 368 -12.90 6.29 0.73
CA TYR A 368 -12.82 5.76 -0.63
C TYR A 368 -14.10 5.96 -1.42
N ARG A 369 -13.97 5.95 -2.74
CA ARG A 369 -15.09 5.95 -3.67
C ARG A 369 -15.68 4.54 -3.82
N THR A 370 -16.99 4.50 -3.99
CA THR A 370 -17.73 3.28 -4.34
C THR A 370 -18.48 3.49 -5.64
N ARG A 371 -18.99 2.38 -6.22
CA ARG A 371 -19.90 2.48 -7.38
C ARG A 371 -21.18 3.26 -7.05
N LYS A 372 -21.63 3.23 -5.79
CA LYS A 372 -22.87 3.87 -5.32
C LYS A 372 -22.67 5.32 -4.90
N ASP A 373 -21.58 5.59 -4.19
CA ASP A 373 -21.17 6.92 -3.76
C ASP A 373 -19.81 7.24 -4.34
N ARG A 374 -19.80 8.18 -5.28
CA ARG A 374 -18.58 8.65 -5.93
C ARG A 374 -17.96 9.83 -5.20
N SER A 375 -18.56 10.38 -4.14
CA SER A 375 -17.95 11.46 -3.39
C SER A 375 -16.71 10.97 -2.65
N LEU A 376 -15.77 11.88 -2.39
CA LEU A 376 -14.61 11.62 -1.56
C LEU A 376 -14.36 12.86 -0.69
N PRO A 377 -14.40 12.74 0.65
CA PRO A 377 -14.05 13.85 1.52
C PRO A 377 -12.56 14.16 1.35
N THR A 378 -12.23 15.45 1.31
CA THR A 378 -10.85 15.95 1.24
C THR A 378 -10.32 16.40 2.60
N VAL A 379 -11.14 16.27 3.66
CA VAL A 379 -10.78 16.55 5.05
C VAL A 379 -11.21 15.34 5.87
N SER A 380 -10.36 14.89 6.79
CA SER A 380 -10.75 13.85 7.73
C SER A 380 -11.74 14.37 8.77
N ASP A 381 -12.51 13.45 9.32
CA ASP A 381 -13.45 13.65 10.41
C ASP A 381 -13.14 12.69 11.58
N HIS A 382 -11.86 12.39 11.79
CA HIS A 382 -11.40 11.48 12.83
C HIS A 382 -11.36 12.14 14.20
N GLU A 383 -11.03 13.45 14.24
CA GLU A 383 -10.84 14.21 15.47
C GLU A 383 -9.82 13.55 16.42
N TYR A 384 -8.64 13.19 15.89
CA TYR A 384 -7.60 12.47 16.64
C TYR A 384 -7.14 13.26 17.86
N ASP A 385 -7.11 12.61 19.03
CA ASP A 385 -6.77 13.22 20.32
C ASP A 385 -5.80 12.40 21.16
N LYS A 386 -5.26 11.30 20.61
CA LYS A 386 -4.50 10.29 21.36
C LYS A 386 -3.00 10.59 21.49
N TYR A 387 -2.54 11.78 21.08
CA TYR A 387 -1.14 12.15 21.27
C TYR A 387 -0.79 12.26 22.77
N PRO A 388 0.34 11.68 23.21
CA PRO A 388 0.67 11.53 24.64
C PRO A 388 0.91 12.85 25.39
N GLY A 389 1.16 13.95 24.69
CA GLY A 389 1.35 15.27 25.30
C GLY A 389 1.74 16.34 24.29
N LYS A 390 2.22 17.48 24.79
CA LYS A 390 2.71 18.56 23.92
C LYS A 390 3.98 18.13 23.19
N GLY A 391 3.99 18.26 21.87
CA GLY A 391 5.14 17.83 21.07
C GLY A 391 4.90 17.94 19.58
N LYS A 392 5.95 17.58 18.83
CA LYS A 392 5.90 17.37 17.38
C LYS A 392 5.73 15.87 17.13
N TYR A 393 4.76 15.54 16.30
CA TYR A 393 4.44 14.19 15.86
C TYR A 393 4.41 14.16 14.33
N THR A 394 4.44 12.97 13.76
CA THR A 394 4.40 12.79 12.31
C THR A 394 3.14 12.03 11.94
N ALA A 395 2.33 12.58 11.05
CA ALA A 395 1.23 11.86 10.43
C ALA A 395 1.62 11.48 9.00
N CYS A 396 1.30 10.26 8.57
CA CYS A 396 1.46 9.81 7.19
C CYS A 396 0.11 9.78 6.48
N ILE A 397 0.06 10.34 5.28
CA ILE A 397 -1.10 10.36 4.40
C ILE A 397 -0.79 9.47 3.21
N LYS A 398 -1.67 8.52 2.92
CA LYS A 398 -1.58 7.60 1.79
C LYS A 398 -2.76 7.81 0.85
N VAL A 399 -2.50 7.99 -0.44
CA VAL A 399 -3.50 8.14 -1.52
C VAL A 399 -3.29 7.04 -2.55
N VAL A 400 -4.38 6.42 -2.98
CA VAL A 400 -4.40 5.50 -4.12
C VAL A 400 -5.31 6.08 -5.20
N ASP A 401 -4.74 6.26 -6.39
CA ASP A 401 -5.47 6.81 -7.54
C ASP A 401 -6.23 5.74 -8.34
N ILE A 402 -7.05 6.19 -9.30
CA ILE A 402 -7.84 5.34 -10.20
C ILE A 402 -7.00 4.46 -11.12
N PHE A 403 -5.71 4.77 -11.29
CA PHE A 403 -4.75 3.96 -12.05
C PHE A 403 -4.07 2.93 -11.15
N GLY A 404 -4.30 3.03 -9.83
CA GLY A 404 -3.76 2.13 -8.84
C GLY A 404 -2.40 2.56 -8.28
N CYS A 405 -1.93 3.75 -8.63
CA CYS A 405 -0.67 4.26 -8.11
C CYS A 405 -0.87 4.67 -6.65
N ASP A 406 0.04 4.21 -5.79
CA ASP A 406 0.13 4.64 -4.39
C ASP A 406 0.99 5.90 -4.32
N THR A 407 0.57 6.89 -3.55
CA THR A 407 1.30 8.12 -3.27
C THR A 407 1.15 8.43 -1.80
N SER A 408 2.28 8.47 -1.10
CA SER A 408 2.31 8.81 0.32
C SER A 408 3.11 10.10 0.54
N ILE A 409 2.74 10.82 1.60
CA ILE A 409 3.50 11.95 2.18
C ILE A 409 3.37 11.91 3.70
N THR A 410 4.33 12.49 4.42
CA THR A 410 4.20 12.84 5.83
C THR A 410 3.96 14.33 6.06
N VAL A 411 3.34 14.66 7.19
CA VAL A 411 3.17 16.02 7.69
C VAL A 411 3.50 16.08 9.18
N GLU A 412 4.11 17.19 9.61
CA GLU A 412 4.39 17.44 11.03
C GLU A 412 3.14 17.97 11.74
N VAL A 413 2.80 17.36 12.88
CA VAL A 413 1.67 17.72 13.74
C VAL A 413 2.22 18.28 15.05
N GLU A 414 1.90 19.54 15.35
CA GLU A 414 2.20 20.17 16.63
C GLU A 414 0.98 20.06 17.55
N PHE A 415 1.00 19.14 18.52
CA PHE A 415 -0.12 18.90 19.43
C PHE A 415 -0.01 19.67 20.75
#